data_AF-A0A7X0LSS0-F1
#
_entry.id   AF-A0A7X0LSS0-F1
#
_cell.length_a   1.000
_cell.length_b   1.000
_cell.length_c   1.000
_cell.angle_alpha   90.00
_cell.angle_beta   90.00
_cell.angle_gamma   90.00
#
_symmetry.space_group_name_H-M   'P 1'
#
loop_
_entity.id
_entity.type
_entity.pdbx_description
1 polymer ?
#
loop_
_entity_poly.entity_id
_entity_poly.type
_entity_poly.pdbx_seq_one_letter_code
_entity_poly.pdbx_strand_id
1 'polypeptide(L)' 'MGVTARTNRSKADQDPAQWLPPLPTAHCRYLAEWTSTKLRWDLAADPAELDAIGVFASGQCKDTPVIYTAVP' A
#
# COMPACT_ATOMS: atom_id res chain seq x y z
N MET A 1 18.53 -12.10 -12.71
CA MET A 1 17.74 -12.62 -11.59
C MET A 1 16.74 -11.52 -11.19
N GLY A 2 15.56 -11.48 -11.81
CA GLY A 2 14.52 -10.51 -11.47
C GLY A 2 13.34 -11.28 -10.89
N VAL A 3 12.96 -10.98 -9.65
CA VAL A 3 11.77 -11.56 -9.05
C VAL A 3 10.58 -11.20 -9.92
N THR A 4 10.03 -12.21 -10.59
CA THR A 4 8.92 -12.03 -11.51
C THR A 4 7.70 -11.68 -10.67
N ALA A 5 7.14 -10.49 -10.89
CA ALA A 5 5.99 -9.89 -10.21
C ALA A 5 4.65 -10.68 -10.31
N ARG A 6 4.68 -12.00 -10.52
CA ARG A 6 3.48 -12.85 -10.61
C ARG A 6 3.01 -13.41 -9.27
N THR A 7 3.88 -13.51 -8.27
CA THR A 7 3.53 -14.18 -7.01
C THR A 7 2.80 -13.26 -6.01
N ASN A 8 2.84 -11.93 -6.16
CA ASN A 8 2.26 -11.04 -5.16
C ASN A 8 0.78 -10.70 -5.31
N ARG A 9 0.10 -11.20 -6.36
CA ARG A 9 -1.36 -11.10 -6.44
C ARG A 9 -2.07 -11.87 -5.32
N SER A 10 -1.43 -12.88 -4.73
CA SER A 10 -2.01 -13.61 -3.59
C SER A 10 -1.94 -12.83 -2.27
N LYS A 11 -1.24 -11.69 -2.20
CA LYS A 11 -1.35 -10.74 -1.09
C LYS A 11 -2.41 -9.66 -1.33
N ALA A 12 -3.07 -9.66 -2.50
CA ALA A 12 -4.17 -8.75 -2.81
C ALA A 12 -5.44 -9.03 -1.98
N ASP A 13 -5.53 -10.15 -1.25
CA ASP A 13 -6.58 -10.37 -0.25
C ASP A 13 -6.58 -9.31 0.88
N GLN A 14 -5.49 -8.54 0.99
CA GLN A 14 -5.35 -7.40 1.89
C GLN A 14 -5.18 -6.08 1.12
N ASP A 15 -5.78 -5.98 -0.06
CA ASP A 15 -5.78 -4.75 -0.84
C ASP A 15 -6.58 -3.64 -0.13
N PRO A 16 -5.98 -2.46 0.12
CA PRO A 16 -6.70 -1.30 0.66
C PRO A 16 -7.90 -0.84 -0.17
N ALA A 17 -7.98 -1.20 -1.46
CA ALA A 17 -9.13 -0.94 -2.31
C ALA A 17 -10.33 -1.87 -2.01
N GLN A 18 -10.07 -3.07 -1.48
CA GLN A 18 -11.10 -4.05 -1.16
C GLN A 18 -11.49 -4.07 0.32
N TRP A 19 -10.52 -3.81 1.20
CA TRP A 19 -10.75 -3.85 2.63
C TRP A 19 -9.94 -2.78 3.36
N LEU A 20 -10.62 -2.09 4.27
CA LEU A 20 -10.02 -1.10 5.15
C LEU A 20 -10.44 -1.38 6.59
N PRO A 21 -9.59 -1.05 7.58
CA PRO A 21 -9.95 -1.12 8.99
C PRO A 21 -11.25 -0.34 9.29
N PRO A 22 -12.06 -0.70 10.28
CA PRO A 22 -13.23 0.12 10.64
C PRO A 22 -12.84 1.45 11.32
N LEU A 23 -11.59 1.58 11.79
CA LEU A 23 -11.09 2.80 12.41
C LEU A 23 -10.48 3.76 11.38
N PRO A 24 -10.99 5.00 11.24
CA PRO A 24 -10.47 5.99 10.30
C PRO A 24 -8.99 6.33 10.53
N THR A 25 -8.57 6.40 11.80
CA THR A 25 -7.17 6.66 12.17
C THR A 25 -6.23 5.51 11.81
N ALA A 26 -6.75 4.29 11.66
CA ALA A 26 -5.99 3.13 11.23
C ALA A 26 -5.89 3.04 9.70
N HIS A 27 -6.75 3.72 8.93
CA HIS A 27 -6.69 3.73 7.46
C HIS A 27 -5.34 4.25 6.97
N CYS A 28 -4.94 5.44 7.44
CA CYS A 28 -3.70 6.08 7.01
C CYS A 28 -2.47 5.25 7.35
N ARG A 29 -2.43 4.72 8.57
CA ARG A 29 -1.35 3.84 9.02
C ARG A 29 -1.29 2.56 8.18
N TYR A 30 -2.44 1.93 7.96
CA TYR A 30 -2.54 0.70 7.17
C TYR A 30 -2.05 0.92 5.73
N LEU A 31 -2.52 1.97 5.07
CA LEU A 31 -2.10 2.35 3.72
C LEU A 31 -0.60 2.62 3.66
N ALA A 32 -0.03 3.32 4.65
CA ALA A 32 1.38 3.61 4.71
C ALA A 32 2.24 2.35 4.94
N GLU A 33 1.84 1.45 5.85
CA GLU A 33 2.53 0.18 6.09
C GLU A 33 2.42 -0.78 4.89
N TRP A 34 1.29 -0.76 4.21
CA TRP A 34 1.07 -1.55 3.01
C TRP A 34 1.91 -1.03 1.84
N THR A 35 1.93 0.30 1.62
CA THR A 35 2.73 0.94 0.57
C THR A 35 4.21 0.78 0.85
N SER A 36 4.64 0.93 2.11
CA SER A 36 6.03 0.74 2.50
C SER A 36 6.50 -0.69 2.26
N THR A 37 5.63 -1.67 2.48
CA THR A 37 5.90 -3.07 2.15
C THR A 37 6.07 -3.24 0.65
N LYS A 38 5.17 -2.68 -0.18
CA LYS A 38 5.33 -2.75 -1.64
C LYS A 38 6.63 -2.13 -2.11
N LEU A 39 6.98 -0.94 -1.64
CA LEU A 39 8.21 -0.24 -2.00
C LEU A 39 9.46 -0.98 -1.51
N ARG A 40 9.42 -1.58 -0.31
CA ARG A 40 10.51 -2.36 0.25
C ARG A 40 10.88 -3.58 -0.60
N TRP A 41 9.88 -4.22 -1.20
CA TRP A 41 10.05 -5.44 -2.00
C TRP A 41 9.99 -5.17 -3.51
N ASP A 42 10.00 -3.91 -3.93
CA ASP A 42 9.86 -3.47 -5.33
C ASP A 42 8.66 -4.11 -6.05
N LEU A 43 7.51 -4.09 -5.38
CA LEU A 43 6.26 -4.69 -5.87
C LEU A 43 5.40 -3.68 -6.59
N ALA A 44 4.89 -4.07 -7.76
CA ALA A 44 3.92 -3.27 -8.48
C ALA A 44 2.60 -3.16 -7.70
N ALA A 45 2.06 -1.94 -7.66
CA ALA A 45 0.68 -1.68 -7.32
C ALA A 45 -0.18 -1.62 -8.59
N ASP A 46 -1.40 -2.12 -8.51
CA ASP A 46 -2.38 -2.00 -9.56
C ASP A 46 -3.10 -0.64 -9.50
N PRO A 47 -3.85 -0.28 -10.56
CA PRO A 47 -4.51 1.02 -10.61
C PRO A 47 -5.55 1.24 -9.52
N ALA A 48 -6.21 0.19 -9.02
CA ALA A 48 -7.25 0.31 -7.99
C ALA A 48 -6.63 0.63 -6.63
N GLU A 49 -5.52 -0.02 -6.31
CA GLU A 49 -4.71 0.26 -5.12
C GLU A 49 -4.17 1.69 -5.14
N LEU A 50 -3.66 2.15 -6.30
CA LEU A 50 -3.14 3.52 -6.46
C LEU A 50 -4.25 4.58 -6.30
N ASP A 51 -5.44 4.32 -6.85
CA ASP A 51 -6.59 5.21 -6.70
C ASP A 51 -7.02 5.30 -5.23
N ALA A 52 -7.14 4.16 -4.54
CA ALA A 52 -7.42 4.12 -3.12
C ALA A 52 -6.40 4.96 -2.34
N ILE A 53 -5.10 4.68 -2.49
CA ILE A 53 -4.04 5.46 -1.83
C ILE A 53 -4.15 6.95 -2.17
N GLY A 54 -4.41 7.31 -3.42
CA GLY A 54 -4.55 8.69 -3.87
C GLY A 54 -5.72 9.43 -3.20
N VAL A 55 -6.86 8.77 -3.03
CA VAL A 55 -8.03 9.31 -2.33
C VAL A 55 -7.70 9.62 -0.86
N PHE A 56 -7.02 8.70 -0.17
CA PHE A 56 -6.64 8.90 1.22
C PHE A 56 -5.52 9.93 1.38
N ALA A 57 -4.51 9.90 0.51
CA ALA A 57 -3.38 10.83 0.54
C ALA A 57 -3.80 12.28 0.24
N SER A 58 -4.78 12.46 -0.65
CA SER A 58 -5.31 13.80 -0.97
C SER A 58 -6.27 14.36 0.09
N GLY A 59 -6.80 13.49 0.94
CA GLY A 59 -7.75 13.86 1.99
C GLY A 59 -7.15 13.73 3.40
N GLN A 60 -7.57 12.66 4.06
CA GLN A 60 -7.40 12.44 5.50
C GLN A 60 -6.01 11.95 5.93
N CYS A 61 -5.18 11.50 4.99
CA CYS A 61 -3.85 10.95 5.25
C CYS A 61 -2.72 11.78 4.67
N LYS A 62 -2.97 13.04 4.29
CA LYS A 62 -1.97 13.95 3.69
C LYS A 62 -0.69 14.10 4.50
N ASP A 63 -0.80 14.01 5.83
CA ASP A 63 0.30 14.19 6.78
C ASP A 63 0.95 12.86 7.20
N THR A 64 0.57 11.73 6.55
CA THR A 64 1.10 10.40 6.89
C THR A 64 2.26 10.05 5.96
N PRO A 65 3.53 10.17 6.41
CA PRO A 65 4.66 9.79 5.58
C PRO A 65 4.76 8.27 5.45
N VAL A 66 4.98 7.79 4.23
CA VAL A 66 5.31 6.39 3.96
C VAL A 66 6.80 6.18 4.19
N ILE A 67 7.17 5.67 5.35
CA ILE A 67 8.56 5.31 5.66
C ILE A 67 8.79 3.86 5.27
N TYR A 68 9.74 3.62 4.36
CA TYR A 68 10.19 2.29 3.98
C TYR A 68 11.70 2.23 3.95
N THR A 69 12.25 1.06 4.28
CA THR A 69 13.67 0.76 4.07
C THR A 69 13.75 -0.21 2.90
N ALA A 70 14.29 0.23 1.78
CA ALA A 70 14.62 -0.66 0.67
C ALA A 70 15.66 -1.68 1.16
N VAL A 71 15.43 -2.96 0.89
CA VAL A 71 16.44 -4.00 1.15
C VAL A 71 17.56 -3.79 0.12
N PRO A 72 18.86 -3.83 0.52
CA PRO A 72 19.97 -3.65 -0.41
C PRO A 72 20.05 -4.74 -1.49
#